data_AF-A0AA96F3G8-F1
#
_entry.id   AF-A0AA96F3G8-F1
#
_cell.length_a   1.000
_cell.length_b   1.000
_cell.length_c   1.000
_cell.angle_alpha   90.00
_cell.angle_beta   90.00
_cell.angle_gamma   90.00
#
_symmetry.space_group_name_H-M   'P 1'
#
loop_
_entity.id
_entity.type
_entity.pdbx_description
1 polymer ?
#
loop_
_entity_poly.entity_id
_entity_poly.type
_entity_poly.pdbx_seq_one_letter_code
_entity_poly.pdbx_strand_id
1 'polypeptide(L)'
;MKLFKKSMAIVVLAIVATLSVNCSSDSSSSSSDSGFYLKCKINGVQFVSTDPYVINSLSKSITAQSDNENIQETVSLYMPLTVATGTYTITEEPSNVDSYGAGYSNFDTDVSSQEAAGTLTITQVTADVIKGTFSFTSPDFDGNTITVTEGTFRAENIQ
;
A
#
# COMPACT_ATOMS: atom_id res chain seq x y z
N MET A 1 -34.21 -51.55 14.77
CA MET A 1 -35.53 -51.71 14.11
C MET A 1 -36.39 -50.48 14.39
N LYS A 2 -37.20 -50.07 13.40
CA LYS A 2 -38.13 -48.91 13.35
C LYS A 2 -37.43 -47.60 12.95
N LEU A 3 -37.21 -47.25 11.67
CA LEU A 3 -38.01 -47.25 10.42
C LEU A 3 -39.09 -46.14 10.32
N PHE A 4 -38.85 -45.26 9.33
CA PHE A 4 -39.78 -44.42 8.54
C PHE A 4 -40.46 -43.22 9.26
N LYS A 5 -40.61 -42.04 8.63
CA LYS A 5 -41.09 -41.81 7.25
C LYS A 5 -40.51 -40.52 6.62
N LYS A 6 -40.03 -40.68 5.37
CA LYS A 6 -39.99 -39.64 4.34
C LYS A 6 -41.43 -39.31 3.90
N SER A 7 -41.67 -38.09 3.42
CA SER A 7 -42.29 -37.83 2.09
C SER A 7 -42.89 -36.42 1.96
N MET A 8 -42.52 -35.77 0.85
CA MET A 8 -43.34 -34.90 -0.03
C MET A 8 -43.87 -33.55 0.51
N ALA A 9 -43.94 -32.46 -0.25
CA ALA A 9 -43.90 -32.29 -1.70
C ALA A 9 -43.38 -30.89 -2.10
N ILE A 10 -42.78 -30.88 -3.28
CA ILE A 10 -42.40 -29.73 -4.11
C ILE A 10 -43.67 -29.06 -4.66
N VAL A 11 -43.74 -27.73 -4.62
CA VAL A 11 -44.46 -26.94 -5.63
C VAL A 11 -43.54 -25.83 -6.12
N VAL A 12 -43.16 -26.00 -7.38
CA VAL A 12 -42.50 -25.02 -8.24
C VAL A 12 -43.49 -23.90 -8.52
N LEU A 13 -43.09 -22.64 -8.28
CA LEU A 13 -43.68 -21.49 -8.95
C LEU A 13 -42.56 -20.73 -9.65
N ALA A 14 -42.71 -20.59 -10.96
CA ALA A 14 -41.74 -20.07 -11.88
C ALA A 14 -42.08 -18.62 -12.30
N ILE A 15 -41.07 -17.96 -12.91
CA ILE A 15 -41.17 -16.79 -13.81
C ILE A 15 -41.29 -15.46 -13.02
N VAL A 16 -40.39 -14.47 -13.15
CA VAL A 16 -39.99 -13.72 -14.35
C VAL A 16 -38.60 -13.10 -14.14
N ALA A 17 -37.74 -13.19 -15.15
CA ALA A 17 -36.54 -12.38 -15.27
C ALA A 17 -36.91 -10.94 -15.64
N THR A 18 -36.53 -9.97 -14.81
CA THR A 18 -36.41 -8.57 -15.22
C THR A 18 -34.98 -8.12 -15.04
N LEU A 19 -34.24 -8.17 -16.15
CA LEU A 19 -33.03 -7.38 -16.33
C LEU A 19 -33.48 -5.92 -16.46
N SER A 20 -33.47 -5.17 -15.35
CA SER A 20 -33.43 -3.71 -15.42
C SER A 20 -31.99 -3.28 -15.20
N VAL A 21 -31.26 -3.21 -16.31
CA VAL A 21 -30.07 -2.37 -16.45
C VAL A 21 -30.50 -0.93 -16.22
N ASN A 22 -30.50 -0.50 -14.96
CA ASN A 22 -30.59 0.91 -14.62
C ASN A 22 -29.19 1.51 -14.78
N CYS A 23 -28.77 1.64 -16.04
CA CYS A 23 -27.72 2.55 -16.46
C CYS A 23 -28.36 3.94 -16.41
N SER A 24 -28.44 4.51 -15.20
CA SER A 24 -28.62 5.96 -15.09
C SER A 24 -27.31 6.56 -15.52
N SER A 25 -27.37 7.22 -16.68
CA SER A 25 -26.30 8.01 -17.24
C SER A 25 -26.00 9.18 -16.32
N ASP A 26 -25.17 8.96 -15.31
CA ASP A 26 -24.40 10.02 -14.69
C ASP A 26 -22.99 9.99 -15.28
N SER A 27 -22.75 10.98 -16.13
CA SER A 27 -21.40 11.33 -16.56
C SER A 27 -20.68 11.90 -15.35
N SER A 28 -19.78 11.14 -14.74
CA SER A 28 -18.86 11.68 -13.74
C SER A 28 -17.58 10.87 -13.71
N SER A 29 -16.55 11.52 -14.30
CA SER A 29 -15.12 11.24 -14.22
C SER A 29 -14.72 9.76 -14.19
N SER A 30 -14.34 9.26 -15.36
CA SER A 30 -13.28 8.25 -15.42
C SER A 30 -12.02 8.87 -14.81
N SER A 31 -11.84 8.70 -13.50
CA SER A 31 -10.60 9.04 -12.82
C SER A 31 -9.50 8.24 -13.52
N SER A 32 -8.72 8.94 -14.33
CA SER A 32 -7.54 8.38 -14.96
C SER A 32 -6.59 8.03 -13.83
N ASP A 33 -6.45 6.74 -13.52
CA ASP A 33 -5.56 6.23 -12.46
C ASP A 33 -4.09 6.32 -12.93
N SER A 34 -3.65 7.55 -13.25
CA SER A 34 -2.33 7.89 -13.77
C SER A 34 -1.50 8.75 -12.80
N GLY A 35 -2.00 8.94 -11.57
CA GLY A 35 -1.33 9.70 -10.51
C GLY A 35 -0.19 8.92 -9.83
N PHE A 36 0.61 9.62 -9.03
CA PHE A 36 1.54 8.99 -8.10
C PHE A 36 0.77 8.49 -6.87
N TYR A 37 1.32 7.54 -6.13
CA TYR A 37 0.73 7.06 -4.88
C TYR A 37 1.71 6.24 -4.05
N LEU A 38 1.39 6.12 -2.77
CA LEU A 38 1.90 5.08 -1.87
C LEU A 38 0.74 4.59 -1.00
N LYS A 39 0.51 3.27 -1.01
CA LYS A 39 -0.60 2.62 -0.31
C LYS A 39 -0.08 1.42 0.44
N CYS A 40 -0.53 1.20 1.67
CA CYS A 40 -0.18 0.02 2.47
C CYS A 40 -1.20 -0.19 3.59
N LYS A 41 -0.98 -1.22 4.41
CA LYS A 41 -1.65 -1.40 5.69
C LYS A 41 -0.65 -1.25 6.83
N ILE A 42 -0.97 -0.40 7.81
CA ILE A 42 -0.20 -0.20 9.03
C ILE A 42 -0.98 -0.84 10.16
N ASN A 43 -0.43 -1.89 10.78
CA ASN A 43 -1.14 -2.70 11.79
C ASN A 43 -2.53 -3.17 11.32
N GLY A 44 -2.68 -3.44 10.02
CA GLY A 44 -3.93 -3.84 9.38
C GLY A 44 -4.86 -2.69 8.97
N VAL A 45 -4.58 -1.45 9.37
CA VAL A 45 -5.35 -0.25 9.00
C VAL A 45 -4.84 0.33 7.69
N GLN A 46 -5.75 0.74 6.81
CA GLN A 46 -5.40 1.27 5.49
C GLN A 46 -4.72 2.64 5.58
N PHE A 47 -3.56 2.74 4.94
CA PHE A 47 -2.86 3.99 4.64
C PHE A 47 -2.92 4.27 3.14
N VAL A 48 -3.22 5.51 2.76
CA VAL A 48 -3.23 5.98 1.38
C VAL A 48 -2.61 7.36 1.31
N SER A 49 -1.71 7.54 0.36
CA SER A 49 -1.19 8.82 -0.09
C SER A 49 -1.29 8.90 -1.62
N THR A 50 -1.87 9.97 -2.14
CA THR A 50 -2.04 10.20 -3.59
C THR A 50 -1.00 11.15 -4.20
N ASP A 51 -0.11 11.70 -3.38
CA ASP A 51 0.96 12.59 -3.83
C ASP A 51 2.24 12.41 -3.00
N PRO A 52 2.93 11.25 -3.10
CA PRO A 52 4.18 11.03 -2.41
C PRO A 52 5.27 11.95 -2.97
N TYR A 53 6.01 12.60 -2.08
CA TYR A 53 7.12 13.47 -2.41
C TYR A 53 8.40 12.65 -2.65
N VAL A 54 9.21 13.06 -3.63
CA VAL A 54 10.50 12.42 -3.95
C VAL A 54 11.64 13.41 -3.75
N ILE A 55 12.67 12.98 -3.01
CA ILE A 55 13.92 13.74 -2.80
C ILE A 55 15.08 12.95 -3.41
N ASN A 56 15.91 13.63 -4.20
CA ASN A 56 17.23 13.15 -4.57
C ASN A 56 18.29 14.00 -3.86
N SER A 57 19.19 13.36 -3.13
CA SER A 57 20.41 13.98 -2.62
C SER A 57 21.59 13.05 -2.86
N LEU A 58 22.10 12.36 -1.84
CA LEU A 58 23.05 11.26 -1.98
C LEU A 58 22.35 9.91 -2.25
N SER A 59 21.08 9.82 -1.88
CA SER A 59 20.18 8.71 -2.11
C SER A 59 18.82 9.25 -2.56
N LYS A 60 17.94 8.34 -3.00
CA LYS A 60 16.56 8.65 -3.35
C LYS A 60 15.64 8.30 -2.17
N SER A 61 14.76 9.22 -1.80
CA SER A 61 13.71 9.00 -0.81
C SER A 61 12.34 9.26 -1.41
N ILE A 62 11.39 8.36 -1.14
CA ILE A 62 9.96 8.54 -1.42
C ILE A 62 9.26 8.67 -0.08
N THR A 63 8.65 9.81 0.19
CA THR A 63 7.96 10.10 1.44
C THR A 63 6.49 10.37 1.17
N ALA A 64 5.62 9.65 1.88
CA ALA A 64 4.18 9.72 1.72
C ALA A 64 3.53 10.12 3.05
N GLN A 65 2.71 11.17 3.02
CA GLN A 65 1.85 11.55 4.15
C GLN A 65 0.44 11.02 3.92
N SER A 66 -0.27 10.69 5.00
CA SER A 66 -1.66 10.23 4.91
C SER A 66 -2.55 11.29 4.26
N ASP A 67 -3.38 10.89 3.30
CA ASP A 67 -4.41 11.77 2.73
C ASP A 67 -5.56 12.06 3.73
N ASN A 68 -5.59 11.37 4.87
CA ASN A 68 -6.51 11.70 5.95
C ASN A 68 -5.96 12.88 6.75
N GLU A 69 -6.55 14.07 6.54
CA GLU A 69 -6.14 15.33 7.18
C GLU A 69 -6.18 15.30 8.73
N ASN A 70 -6.84 14.30 9.33
CA ASN A 70 -6.91 14.14 10.79
C ASN A 70 -5.83 13.20 11.34
N ILE A 71 -4.94 12.68 10.49
CA ILE A 71 -3.93 11.69 10.84
C ILE A 71 -2.57 12.12 10.27
N GLN A 72 -1.64 12.44 11.15
CA GLN A 72 -0.28 12.85 10.80
C GLN A 72 0.67 11.64 10.71
N GLU A 73 0.32 10.72 9.82
CA GLU A 73 1.13 9.53 9.51
C GLU A 73 2.02 9.75 8.30
N THR A 74 3.24 9.22 8.36
CA THR A 74 4.20 9.25 7.26
C THR A 74 4.81 7.88 7.04
N VAL A 75 4.93 7.46 5.78
CA VAL A 75 5.71 6.30 5.35
C VAL A 75 6.83 6.77 4.43
N SER A 76 8.04 6.32 4.70
CA SER A 76 9.23 6.66 3.89
C SER A 76 9.88 5.41 3.32
N LEU A 77 10.32 5.48 2.07
CA LEU A 77 11.13 4.45 1.40
C LEU A 77 12.45 5.09 0.97
N TYR A 78 13.56 4.41 1.24
CA TYR A 78 14.91 4.85 0.90
C TYR A 78 15.53 3.86 -0.08
N MET A 79 16.23 4.37 -1.09
CA MET A 79 16.89 3.55 -2.10
C MET A 79 18.08 4.31 -2.73
N PRO A 80 18.97 3.62 -3.46
CA PRO A 80 20.05 4.28 -4.19
C PRO A 80 19.53 5.28 -5.23
N LEU A 81 20.35 6.28 -5.60
CA LEU A 81 19.98 7.21 -6.68
C LEU A 81 19.73 6.46 -8.00
N THR A 82 20.60 5.49 -8.31
CA THR A 82 20.45 4.63 -9.49
C THR A 82 19.70 3.36 -9.09
N VAL A 83 18.38 3.40 -9.23
CA VAL A 83 17.50 2.28 -8.89
C VAL A 83 17.42 1.30 -10.06
N ALA A 84 17.62 0.02 -9.77
CA ALA A 84 17.34 -1.07 -10.72
C ALA A 84 16.10 -1.86 -10.30
N THR A 85 15.52 -2.62 -11.23
CA THR A 85 14.48 -3.58 -10.91
C THR A 85 15.07 -4.76 -10.13
N GLY A 86 14.30 -5.28 -9.18
CA GLY A 86 14.75 -6.35 -8.29
C GLY A 86 14.03 -6.35 -6.95
N THR A 87 14.32 -7.37 -6.13
CA THR A 87 13.86 -7.44 -4.73
C THR A 87 15.05 -7.23 -3.82
N TYR A 88 14.91 -6.29 -2.91
CA TYR A 88 15.95 -5.84 -2.01
C TYR A 88 15.50 -5.99 -0.56
N THR A 89 16.43 -6.36 0.30
CA THR A 89 16.21 -6.38 1.74
C THR A 89 16.22 -4.95 2.27
N ILE A 90 15.22 -4.62 3.08
CA ILE A 90 15.20 -3.38 3.86
C ILE A 90 16.13 -3.60 5.06
N THR A 91 17.11 -2.71 5.21
CA THR A 91 18.05 -2.73 6.33
C THR A 91 17.88 -1.50 7.21
N GLU A 92 18.27 -1.64 8.47
CA GLU A 92 18.64 -0.52 9.32
C GLU A 92 19.65 0.37 8.63
N GLU A 93 19.50 1.68 8.79
CA GLU A 93 20.49 2.67 8.36
C GLU A 93 20.68 2.80 6.83
N PRO A 94 19.81 3.55 6.12
CA PRO A 94 20.08 3.99 4.76
C PRO A 94 21.25 5.00 4.66
N SER A 95 22.11 5.11 5.68
CA SER A 95 23.32 5.93 5.65
C SER A 95 24.34 5.44 4.62
N ASN A 96 24.19 4.20 4.12
CA ASN A 96 24.83 3.74 2.90
C ASN A 96 23.98 4.11 1.67
N VAL A 97 24.54 4.92 0.78
CA VAL A 97 23.90 5.36 -0.48
C VAL A 97 23.48 4.20 -1.40
N ASP A 98 24.02 3.01 -1.20
CA ASP A 98 23.72 1.80 -1.97
C ASP A 98 22.70 0.86 -1.28
N SER A 99 22.12 1.26 -0.15
CA SER A 99 21.19 0.45 0.63
C SER A 99 19.71 0.82 0.41
N TYR A 100 18.84 -0.10 0.82
CA TYR A 100 17.39 0.06 0.75
C TYR A 100 16.83 0.11 2.17
N GLY A 101 15.97 1.09 2.44
CA GLY A 101 15.42 1.35 3.77
C GLY A 101 13.92 1.64 3.71
N ALA A 102 13.27 1.60 4.87
CA ALA A 102 11.90 2.07 5.03
C ALA A 102 11.68 2.60 6.45
N GLY A 103 10.62 3.38 6.64
CA GLY A 103 10.24 3.90 7.94
C GLY A 103 8.77 4.30 8.00
N TYR A 104 8.28 4.44 9.22
CA TYR A 104 6.94 4.92 9.55
C TYR A 104 7.01 5.85 10.76
N SER A 105 6.19 6.89 10.76
CA SER A 105 5.97 7.71 11.95
C SER A 105 4.52 8.19 12.01
N ASN A 106 4.04 8.39 13.23
CA ASN A 106 2.76 9.02 13.52
C ASN A 106 2.99 10.12 14.55
N PHE A 107 2.81 11.36 14.14
CA PHE A 107 3.05 12.53 15.00
C PHE A 107 1.96 12.71 16.06
N ASP A 108 0.72 12.28 15.80
CA ASP A 108 -0.39 12.42 16.75
C ASP A 108 -0.21 11.52 17.97
N THR A 109 0.43 10.36 17.78
CA THR A 109 0.67 9.37 18.83
C THR A 109 2.12 9.29 19.28
N ASP A 110 3.00 10.18 18.81
CA ASP A 110 4.45 10.17 19.08
C ASP A 110 5.11 8.81 18.80
N VAL A 111 4.69 8.15 17.71
CA VAL A 111 5.25 6.86 17.28
C VAL A 111 6.25 7.09 16.16
N SER A 112 7.41 6.47 16.25
CA SER A 112 8.41 6.48 15.19
C SER A 112 9.10 5.12 15.11
N SER A 113 9.18 4.60 13.89
CA SER A 113 9.84 3.34 13.56
C SER A 113 11.33 3.44 13.83
N GLN A 114 11.87 2.43 14.49
CA GLN A 114 13.29 2.14 14.58
C GLN A 114 13.54 0.82 13.87
N GLU A 115 14.73 0.63 13.32
CA GLU A 115 15.17 -0.72 13.05
C GLU A 115 14.32 -1.51 12.03
N ALA A 116 13.91 -0.86 10.94
CA ALA A 116 13.02 -1.47 9.95
C ALA A 116 13.71 -2.64 9.22
N ALA A 117 12.99 -3.76 9.12
CA ALA A 117 13.42 -4.96 8.41
C ALA A 117 12.29 -5.50 7.52
N GLY A 118 12.63 -5.91 6.30
CA GLY A 118 11.62 -6.35 5.33
C GLY A 118 12.12 -6.42 3.91
N THR A 119 11.22 -6.20 2.96
CA THR A 119 11.52 -6.26 1.53
C THR A 119 10.95 -5.05 0.78
N LEU A 120 11.74 -4.54 -0.15
CA LEU A 120 11.34 -3.55 -1.14
C LEU A 120 11.59 -4.15 -2.54
N THR A 121 10.54 -4.32 -3.33
CA THR A 121 10.62 -4.86 -4.69
C THR A 121 10.34 -3.77 -5.70
N ILE A 122 11.31 -3.48 -6.56
CA ILE A 122 11.19 -2.55 -7.68
C ILE A 122 10.78 -3.35 -8.92
N THR A 123 9.57 -3.08 -9.43
CA THR A 123 9.00 -3.80 -10.58
C THR A 123 9.14 -3.04 -11.89
N GLN A 124 9.28 -1.71 -11.82
CA GLN A 124 9.45 -0.86 -12.99
C GLN A 124 10.32 0.34 -12.66
N VAL A 125 11.27 0.66 -13.55
CA VAL A 125 12.03 1.91 -13.58
C VAL A 125 11.99 2.44 -15.01
N THR A 126 11.47 3.65 -15.21
CA THR A 126 11.53 4.40 -16.47
C THR A 126 12.14 5.77 -16.24
N ALA A 127 12.23 6.60 -17.27
CA ALA A 127 12.68 7.99 -17.11
C ALA A 127 11.78 8.79 -16.15
N ASP A 128 10.49 8.49 -16.08
CA ASP A 128 9.52 9.30 -15.34
C ASP A 128 8.98 8.61 -14.07
N VAL A 129 9.11 7.28 -13.95
CA VAL A 129 8.40 6.52 -12.92
C VAL A 129 9.24 5.40 -12.34
N ILE A 130 9.17 5.26 -11.01
CA ILE A 130 9.51 4.04 -10.29
C ILE A 130 8.24 3.42 -9.70
N LYS A 131 8.10 2.10 -9.82
CA LYS A 131 7.02 1.34 -9.19
C LYS A 131 7.58 0.17 -8.41
N GLY A 132 6.84 -0.22 -7.38
CA GLY A 132 7.20 -1.38 -6.61
C GLY A 132 6.19 -1.77 -5.55
N THR A 133 6.59 -2.77 -4.79
CA THR A 133 5.88 -3.24 -3.60
C THR A 133 6.83 -3.23 -2.41
N PHE A 134 6.29 -3.14 -1.20
CA PHE A 134 7.08 -3.20 0.01
C PHE A 134 6.30 -3.82 1.17
N SER A 135 7.04 -4.39 2.12
CA SER A 135 6.51 -4.83 3.41
C SER A 135 7.66 -4.87 4.40
N PHE A 136 7.42 -4.37 5.60
CA PHE A 136 8.41 -4.36 6.66
C PHE A 136 7.76 -4.41 8.04
N THR A 137 8.56 -4.81 9.02
CA THR A 137 8.27 -4.65 10.44
C THR A 137 9.33 -3.79 11.07
N SER A 138 8.96 -3.08 12.12
CA SER A 138 9.88 -2.21 12.86
C SER A 138 9.40 -2.06 14.29
N PRO A 139 10.27 -2.17 15.31
CA PRO A 139 9.95 -1.70 16.65
C PRO A 139 9.79 -0.17 16.68
N ASP A 140 8.90 0.36 17.50
CA ASP A 140 8.91 1.78 17.88
C ASP A 140 9.89 2.04 19.05
N PHE A 141 9.95 3.28 19.54
CA PHE A 141 10.77 3.65 20.71
C PHE A 141 10.33 3.01 22.03
N ASP A 142 9.09 2.53 22.11
CA ASP A 142 8.53 1.84 23.28
C ASP A 142 8.66 0.31 23.16
N GLY A 143 9.19 -0.19 22.04
CA GLY A 143 9.36 -1.62 21.75
C GLY A 143 8.12 -2.32 21.18
N ASN A 144 7.06 -1.58 20.83
CA ASN A 144 5.91 -2.15 20.13
C ASN A 144 6.27 -2.40 18.66
N THR A 145 5.73 -3.48 18.09
CA THR A 145 5.97 -3.78 16.67
C THR A 145 4.98 -3.07 15.77
N ILE A 146 5.48 -2.21 14.90
CA ILE A 146 4.77 -1.66 13.74
C ILE A 146 4.87 -2.69 12.61
N THR A 147 3.74 -3.07 12.04
CA THR A 147 3.67 -4.00 10.90
C THR A 147 3.13 -3.28 9.67
N VAL A 148 3.95 -3.18 8.63
CA VAL A 148 3.57 -2.58 7.34
C VAL A 148 3.50 -3.66 6.27
N THR A 149 2.30 -3.87 5.73
CA THR A 149 2.00 -4.93 4.75
C THR A 149 1.26 -4.39 3.54
N GLU A 150 1.19 -5.21 2.49
CA GLU A 150 0.47 -4.90 1.24
C GLU A 150 0.89 -3.56 0.62
N GLY A 151 2.16 -3.18 0.82
CA GLY A 151 2.70 -1.92 0.34
C GLY A 151 2.84 -1.94 -1.19
N THR A 152 2.34 -0.89 -1.84
CA THR A 152 2.49 -0.63 -3.27
C THR A 152 2.76 0.86 -3.48
N PHE A 153 3.60 1.19 -4.46
CA PHE A 153 3.87 2.59 -4.79
C PHE A 153 4.09 2.80 -6.28
N ARG A 154 3.79 4.02 -6.70
CA ARG A 154 4.16 4.61 -7.99
C ARG A 154 4.62 6.03 -7.70
N ALA A 155 5.90 6.31 -7.89
CA ALA A 155 6.49 7.62 -7.61
C ALA A 155 7.22 8.16 -8.83
N GLU A 156 7.45 9.48 -8.83
CA GLU A 156 8.25 10.14 -9.86
C GLU A 156 9.69 9.62 -9.83
N ASN A 157 10.27 9.42 -11.01
CA ASN A 157 11.71 9.16 -11.13
C ASN A 157 12.46 10.42 -11.55
N ILE A 158 12.56 11.39 -10.64
CA ILE A 158 13.46 12.51 -10.84
C ILE A 158 14.91 12.01 -10.88
N GLN A 159 15.73 12.54 -11.79
CA GLN A 159 17.17 12.28 -11.91
C GLN A 159 17.94 13.37 -11.17
#